data_AF-A0A6B0WW11-F1
#
_entry.id   AF-A0A6B0WW11-F1
#
_cell.length_a   1.000
_cell.length_b   1.000
_cell.length_c   1.000
_cell.angle_alpha   90.00
_cell.angle_beta   90.00
_cell.angle_gamma   90.00
#
_symmetry.space_group_name_H-M   'P 1'
#
loop_
_entity.id
_entity.type
_entity.pdbx_description
1 polymer ?
#
loop_
_entity_poly.entity_id
_entity_poly.type
_entity_poly.pdbx_seq_one_letter_code
_entity_poly.pdbx_strand_id
1 'polypeptide(L)'
;MIYFIQKDSQNRLWFGTRNGVCWYDETNFHHLENDGIAGRAVQFIYEDSEERIWCGGSRTLGYYDGTVFHDLMPLYLQHYKPLPFRKQCRGIAQDSEGHWT
;
A
#
# COMPACT_ATOMS: atom_id res chain seq x y z
N MET A 1 1.08 6.46 -14.95
CA MET A 1 2.29 6.89 -14.22
C MET A 1 2.50 5.93 -13.07
N ILE A 2 3.70 5.36 -13.00
CA ILE A 2 4.13 4.45 -11.92
C ILE A 2 4.91 5.29 -10.91
N TYR A 3 4.61 5.11 -9.63
CA TYR A 3 5.25 5.81 -8.53
C TYR A 3 6.24 4.91 -7.77
N PHE A 4 5.99 3.61 -7.75
CA PHE A 4 6.77 2.67 -6.96
C PHE A 4 6.80 1.30 -7.61
N ILE A 5 7.89 0.56 -7.42
CA ILE A 5 8.02 -0.84 -7.82
C ILE A 5 8.69 -1.59 -6.66
N GLN A 6 8.10 -2.70 -6.25
CA GLN A 6 8.62 -3.57 -5.18
C GLN A 6 8.52 -5.02 -5.62
N LYS A 7 9.58 -5.80 -5.38
CA LYS A 7 9.50 -7.27 -5.48
C LYS A 7 9.15 -7.84 -4.11
N ASP A 8 8.19 -8.75 -4.05
CA ASP A 8 7.84 -9.45 -2.82
C ASP A 8 8.59 -10.78 -2.67
N SER A 9 8.40 -11.43 -1.53
CA SER A 9 8.99 -12.73 -1.16
C SER A 9 8.54 -13.88 -2.08
N GLN A 10 7.38 -13.74 -2.71
CA GLN A 10 6.78 -14.69 -3.66
C GLN A 10 7.22 -14.44 -5.11
N ASN A 11 8.25 -13.61 -5.33
CA ASN A 11 8.77 -13.18 -6.62
C ASN A 11 7.81 -12.36 -7.49
N ARG A 12 6.68 -11.88 -6.96
CA ARG A 12 5.76 -11.01 -7.67
C ARG A 12 6.31 -9.58 -7.67
N LEU A 13 6.16 -8.90 -8.80
CA LEU A 13 6.50 -7.48 -8.92
C LEU A 13 5.24 -6.65 -8.71
N TRP A 14 5.24 -5.83 -7.66
CA TRP A 14 4.16 -4.91 -7.32
C TRP A 14 4.45 -3.50 -7.84
N PHE A 15 3.42 -2.85 -8.37
CA PHE A 15 3.51 -1.53 -9.00
C PHE A 15 2.51 -0.58 -8.36
N GLY A 16 3.01 0.46 -7.70
CA GLY A 16 2.21 1.57 -7.20
C GLY A 16 1.91 2.52 -8.35
N THR A 17 0.63 2.76 -8.64
CA THR A 17 0.21 3.60 -9.76
C THR A 17 -0.65 4.77 -9.31
N ARG A 18 -0.91 5.70 -10.23
CA ARG A 18 -1.88 6.78 -10.00
C ARG A 18 -3.31 6.29 -9.71
N ASN A 19 -3.67 5.10 -10.16
CA ASN A 19 -5.05 4.60 -10.12
C ASN A 19 -5.18 3.29 -9.32
N GLY A 20 -4.28 3.03 -8.38
CA GLY A 20 -4.30 1.84 -7.52
C GLY A 20 -2.98 1.08 -7.61
N VAL A 21 -3.07 -0.23 -7.39
CA VAL A 21 -1.93 -1.14 -7.39
C VAL A 21 -2.20 -2.31 -8.35
N CYS A 22 -1.16 -2.75 -9.04
CA CYS A 22 -1.16 -4.00 -9.79
C CYS A 22 0.11 -4.80 -9.47
N TRP A 23 0.10 -6.10 -9.75
CA TRP A 23 1.30 -6.93 -9.64
C TRP A 23 1.44 -7.87 -10.82
N TYR A 24 2.65 -8.37 -11.03
CA TYR A 24 3.01 -9.32 -12.08
C TYR A 24 3.61 -10.58 -11.47
N ASP A 25 3.07 -11.74 -11.81
CA ASP A 25 3.47 -13.06 -11.29
C ASP A 25 4.37 -13.85 -12.26
N GLU A 26 5.17 -13.14 -13.06
CA GLU A 26 5.97 -13.69 -14.18
C GLU A 26 5.15 -14.14 -15.40
N THR A 27 3.83 -14.24 -15.30
CA THR A 27 2.97 -14.66 -16.42
C THR A 27 1.92 -13.60 -16.77
N ASN A 28 1.20 -13.09 -15.77
CA ASN A 28 0.05 -12.22 -15.92
C ASN A 28 0.17 -10.98 -15.03
N PHE A 29 -0.41 -9.87 -15.51
CA PHE A 29 -0.68 -8.71 -14.67
C PHE A 29 -2.03 -8.89 -13.99
N HIS A 30 -2.03 -8.62 -12.69
CA HIS A 30 -3.20 -8.64 -11.83
C HIS A 30 -3.43 -7.25 -11.26
N HIS A 31 -4.69 -6.84 -11.15
CA HIS A 31 -5.07 -5.54 -10.61
C HIS A 31 -5.81 -5.73 -9.29
N LEU A 32 -5.47 -4.93 -8.29
CA LEU A 32 -6.23 -4.92 -7.04
C LEU A 32 -7.48 -4.04 -7.22
N GLU A 33 -8.54 -4.65 -7.75
CA GLU A 33 -9.82 -4.00 -8.03
C GLU A 33 -10.80 -4.20 -6.87
N ASN A 34 -10.58 -3.52 -5.74
CA ASN A 34 -11.50 -3.56 -4.59
C ASN A 34 -11.84 -2.16 -4.05
N ASP A 35 -12.97 -2.06 -3.33
CA ASP A 35 -13.67 -0.83 -2.89
C ASP A 35 -12.83 0.21 -2.09
N GLY A 36 -11.60 -0.11 -1.70
CA GLY A 36 -10.73 0.78 -0.94
C GLY A 36 -9.59 1.42 -1.71
N ILE A 37 -9.11 0.82 -2.81
CA ILE A 37 -7.83 1.22 -3.44
C ILE A 37 -7.96 1.67 -4.89
N ALA A 38 -8.99 1.20 -5.61
CA ALA A 38 -9.16 1.51 -7.01
C ALA A 38 -9.30 3.02 -7.24
N GLY A 39 -8.55 3.56 -8.20
CA GLY A 39 -8.57 4.99 -8.50
C GLY A 39 -7.85 5.89 -7.47
N ARG A 40 -7.23 5.31 -6.43
CA ARG A 40 -6.42 6.05 -5.45
C ARG A 40 -4.94 5.88 -5.75
N ALA A 41 -4.18 6.97 -5.70
CA ALA A 41 -2.75 6.93 -5.98
C ALA A 41 -2.00 6.14 -4.88
N VAL A 42 -1.28 5.11 -5.29
CA VAL A 42 -0.38 4.32 -4.44
C VAL A 42 1.03 4.77 -4.72
N GLN A 43 1.66 5.36 -3.70
CA GLN A 43 2.98 6.00 -3.78
C GLN A 43 4.06 5.17 -3.10
N PHE A 44 3.68 4.24 -2.21
CA PHE A 44 4.59 3.28 -1.59
C PHE A 44 3.91 1.92 -1.49
N ILE A 45 4.74 0.87 -1.56
CA ILE A 45 4.35 -0.52 -1.35
C ILE A 45 5.42 -1.17 -0.46
N TYR A 46 4.99 -1.96 0.51
CA TYR A 46 5.88 -2.70 1.41
C TYR A 46 5.26 -4.07 1.73
N GLU A 47 6.08 -5.09 1.82
CA GLU A 47 5.67 -6.41 2.29
C GLU A 47 6.15 -6.56 3.73
N ASP A 48 5.24 -6.91 4.65
CA ASP A 48 5.61 -7.18 6.04
C ASP A 48 5.99 -8.65 6.28
N SER A 49 6.41 -8.95 7.51
CA SER A 49 6.77 -10.31 7.94
C SER A 49 5.64 -11.34 7.89
N GLU A 50 4.38 -10.91 7.73
CA GLU A 50 3.21 -11.77 7.56
C GLU A 50 2.82 -11.90 6.07
N GLU A 51 3.70 -11.51 5.14
CA GLU A 51 3.48 -11.51 3.69
C GLU A 51 2.30 -10.60 3.25
N ARG A 52 1.91 -9.64 4.10
CA ARG A 52 0.87 -8.66 3.76
C ARG A 52 1.49 -7.51 2.99
N ILE A 53 0.76 -7.06 1.96
CA ILE A 53 1.22 -5.99 1.08
C ILE A 53 0.59 -4.68 1.50
N TRP A 54 1.36 -3.90 2.25
CA TRP A 54 1.02 -2.55 2.67
C TRP A 54 1.10 -1.59 1.50
N CYS A 55 0.03 -0.83 1.30
CA CYS A 55 -0.09 0.18 0.27
C CYS A 55 -0.39 1.52 0.92
N GLY A 56 0.25 2.58 0.44
CA GLY A 56 -0.26 3.90 0.77
C GLY A 56 0.22 5.03 -0.08
N GLY A 57 -0.32 6.20 0.27
CA GLY A 57 -0.19 7.44 -0.46
C GLY A 57 -1.09 8.50 0.15
N SER A 58 -1.29 9.60 -0.58
CA SER A 58 -1.98 10.79 -0.03
C SER A 58 -3.43 10.55 0.42
N ARG A 59 -4.11 9.53 -0.13
CA ARG A 59 -5.48 9.13 0.22
C ARG A 59 -5.64 7.61 0.30
N THR A 60 -4.53 6.90 0.49
CA THR A 60 -4.51 5.43 0.57
C THR A 60 -3.68 5.04 1.79
N LEU A 61 -4.23 4.19 2.65
CA LEU A 61 -3.51 3.52 3.72
C LEU A 61 -4.24 2.22 4.01
N GLY A 62 -3.55 1.10 3.86
CA GLY A 62 -4.14 -0.22 4.09
C GLY A 62 -3.18 -1.31 3.66
N TYR A 63 -3.62 -2.56 3.78
CA TYR A 63 -2.83 -3.71 3.35
C TYR A 63 -3.70 -4.75 2.64
N TYR A 64 -3.08 -5.52 1.76
CA TYR A 64 -3.66 -6.70 1.12
C TYR A 64 -3.13 -7.97 1.80
N ASP A 65 -4.03 -8.86 2.19
CA ASP A 65 -3.69 -10.11 2.91
C ASP A 65 -3.61 -11.34 1.99
N GLY A 66 -3.60 -11.14 0.66
CA GLY A 66 -3.70 -12.22 -0.32
C GLY A 66 -5.13 -12.54 -0.75
N THR A 67 -6.14 -11.98 -0.09
CA THR A 67 -7.56 -12.17 -0.43
C THR A 67 -8.31 -10.85 -0.56
N VAL A 68 -8.19 -9.96 0.42
CA VAL A 68 -8.95 -8.70 0.49
C VAL A 68 -8.04 -7.54 0.88
N PHE A 69 -8.43 -6.34 0.45
CA PHE A 69 -7.76 -5.11 0.83
C PHE A 69 -8.44 -4.50 2.05
N HIS A 70 -7.70 -4.33 3.14
CA HIS A 70 -8.17 -3.71 4.37
C HIS A 70 -7.87 -2.20 4.32
N ASP A 71 -8.88 -1.38 4.01
CA ASP A 71 -8.75 0.09 3.99
C ASP A 71 -8.74 0.65 5.41
N LEU A 72 -7.59 1.17 5.83
CA LEU A 72 -7.39 1.79 7.14
C LEU A 72 -7.59 3.31 7.09
N MET A 73 -7.79 3.90 5.92
CA MET A 73 -7.99 5.34 5.75
C MET A 73 -9.19 5.87 6.57
N PRO A 74 -10.36 5.19 6.64
CA PRO A 74 -11.48 5.66 7.47
C PRO A 74 -11.13 5.73 8.96
N LEU A 75 -10.43 4.72 9.49
CA LEU A 75 -10.01 4.67 10.88
C LEU A 75 -8.96 5.73 11.20
N TYR A 76 -7.99 5.89 10.30
CA TYR A 76 -6.96 6.94 10.40
C TYR A 76 -7.58 8.34 10.49
N LEU A 77 -8.54 8.66 9.62
CA LEU A 77 -9.20 9.97 9.61
C LEU A 77 -10.09 10.23 10.84
N GLN A 78 -10.62 9.19 11.48
CA GLN A 78 -11.39 9.35 12.72
C GLN A 78 -10.50 9.70 13.93
N HIS A 79 -9.27 9.18 13.97
CA HIS A 79 -8.39 9.29 15.13
C HIS A 79 -7.34 10.40 14.98
N TYR A 80 -6.94 10.72 13.75
CA TYR A 80 -6.02 11.83 13.46
C TYR A 80 -6.77 13.07 12.99
N LYS A 81 -6.79 14.13 13.83
CA LYS A 81 -7.06 15.48 13.36
C LYS A 81 -6.04 15.82 12.26
N PRO A 82 -6.44 16.34 11.09
CA PRO A 82 -5.51 16.62 10.01
C PRO A 82 -4.42 17.56 10.53
N LEU A 83 -3.17 17.10 10.47
CA LEU A 83 -2.03 17.98 10.75
C LEU A 83 -2.13 19.17 9.79
N PRO A 84 -2.03 20.42 10.29
CA PRO A 84 -1.86 21.55 9.40
C PRO A 84 -0.54 21.31 8.67
N PHE A 85 -0.61 21.22 7.35
CA PHE A 85 0.48 21.00 6.39
C PHE A 85 0.78 19.57 5.94
N ARG A 86 0.77 19.43 4.60
CA ARG A 86 1.25 18.33 3.77
C ARG A 86 2.62 17.80 4.25
N LYS A 87 2.63 16.74 5.05
CA LYS A 87 3.75 15.80 5.04
C LYS A 87 3.23 14.50 4.44
N GLN A 88 3.65 14.26 3.20
CA GLN A 88 3.53 12.95 2.58
C GLN A 88 4.22 11.95 3.51
N CYS A 89 3.52 10.92 3.98
CA CYS A 89 4.18 9.77 4.59
C CYS A 89 5.09 9.16 3.51
N ARG A 90 6.41 9.25 3.72
CA ARG A 90 7.44 8.85 2.73
C ARG A 90 8.01 7.45 2.98
N GLY A 91 7.52 6.75 3.98
CA GLY A 91 7.90 5.38 4.28
C GLY A 91 7.12 4.89 5.48
N ILE A 92 6.85 3.60 5.49
CA ILE A 92 6.61 2.83 6.70
C ILE A 92 7.82 1.90 6.73
N ALA A 93 8.65 1.99 7.78
CA ALA A 93 9.69 1.00 8.02
C ALA A 93 9.29 0.19 9.25
N GLN A 94 9.18 -1.13 9.07
CA GLN A 94 9.07 -2.06 10.19
C GLN A 94 10.46 -2.24 10.78
N ASP A 95 10.60 -2.01 12.09
CA ASP A 95 11.83 -2.37 12.80
C ASP A 95 11.94 -3.89 13.01
N SER A 96 13.10 -4.37 13.45
CA SER A 96 13.34 -5.80 13.70
C SER A 96 12.49 -6.40 14.83
N GLU A 97 11.72 -5.58 15.55
CA GLU A 97 10.81 -5.98 16.63
C GLU A 97 9.34 -5.92 16.21
N GLY A 98 9.04 -5.46 14.98
CA GLY A 98 7.69 -5.38 14.44
C GLY A 98 6.94 -4.08 14.77
N HIS A 99 7.63 -3.05 15.29
CA HIS A 99 7.04 -1.73 15.49
C HIS A 99 7.23 -0.83 14.25
N TRP A 100 6.33 0.14 14.10
CA TRP A 100 6.22 1.00 12.93
C TRP A 100 6.80 2.39 13.22
N THR A 101 7.73 2.89 12.40
CA THR A 101 8.29 4.26 12.47
C THR A 101 8.22 4.97 11.12
#